data_AF-C5Y4T4-F1
#
_entry.id   AF-C5Y4T4-F1
#
_cell.length_a   1.000
_cell.length_b   1.000
_cell.length_c   1.000
_cell.angle_alpha   90.00
_cell.angle_beta   90.00
_cell.angle_gamma   90.00
#
_symmetry.space_group_name_H-M   'P 1'
#
loop_
_entity.id
_entity.type
_entity.pdbx_description
1 polymer ?
#
loop_
_entity_poly.entity_id
_entity_poly.type
_entity_poly.pdbx_seq_one_letter_code
_entity_poly.pdbx_strand_id
1 'polypeptide(L)'
;MAAATGTTTSLSRRLVVVLAAAAAMICLLVGSAAAQQASGVVAMYNQYNPAQVEWDLGAAGAFCATWDAEMPLAWRQCYGWTAFCGGDQATARVVDECHNGGLDLDAAVFGEIDTDGAGAASGSLVVDYQFVDCQD
;
A
#
# COMPACT_ATOMS: atom_id res chain seq x y z
N MET A 1 40.00 -43.47 -23.66
CA MET A 1 39.47 -42.49 -22.68
C MET A 1 39.96 -41.13 -23.10
N ALA A 2 39.08 -40.18 -23.42
CA ALA A 2 39.46 -38.84 -23.87
C ALA A 2 39.43 -37.87 -22.67
N ALA A 3 40.49 -37.08 -22.49
CA ALA A 3 40.55 -36.07 -21.44
C ALA A 3 39.92 -34.77 -21.94
N ALA A 4 38.90 -34.27 -21.24
CA ALA A 4 38.31 -32.98 -21.54
C ALA A 4 39.23 -31.85 -21.06
N THR A 5 39.81 -31.09 -22.00
CA THR A 5 40.61 -29.90 -21.69
C THR A 5 39.70 -28.75 -21.30
N GLY A 6 39.46 -28.60 -20.00
CA GLY A 6 38.74 -27.45 -19.44
C GLY A 6 39.53 -26.17 -19.65
N THR A 7 39.05 -25.29 -20.52
CA THR A 7 39.63 -23.95 -20.74
C THR A 7 39.27 -23.03 -19.56
N THR A 8 40.19 -22.87 -18.61
CA THR A 8 40.08 -21.83 -17.59
C THR A 8 40.22 -20.45 -18.24
N THR A 9 39.11 -19.75 -18.39
CA THR A 9 39.05 -18.37 -18.90
C THR A 9 39.70 -17.41 -17.90
N SER A 10 40.90 -16.93 -18.23
CA SER A 10 41.59 -15.90 -17.47
C SER A 10 40.88 -14.55 -17.60
N LEU A 11 39.93 -14.27 -16.70
CA LEU A 11 39.31 -12.95 -16.60
C LEU A 11 40.37 -11.93 -16.16
N SER A 12 40.54 -10.85 -16.94
CA SER A 12 41.46 -9.79 -16.56
C SER A 12 41.02 -9.13 -15.24
N ARG A 13 41.99 -8.69 -14.43
CA ARG A 13 41.73 -7.99 -13.15
C ARG A 13 40.79 -6.78 -13.31
N ARG A 14 40.80 -6.13 -14.49
CA ARG A 14 39.85 -5.06 -14.83
C ARG A 14 38.42 -5.59 -15.00
N LEU A 15 38.25 -6.72 -15.72
CA LEU A 15 36.93 -7.35 -15.88
C LEU A 15 36.37 -7.84 -14.54
N VAL A 16 37.21 -8.43 -13.68
CA VAL A 16 36.80 -8.85 -12.32
C VAL A 16 36.32 -7.66 -11.48
N VAL A 17 37.04 -6.53 -11.51
CA VAL A 17 36.62 -5.30 -10.80
C VAL A 17 35.33 -4.72 -11.37
N VAL A 18 35.17 -4.68 -12.69
CA VAL A 18 33.94 -4.20 -13.35
C VAL A 18 32.74 -5.09 -13.00
N LEU A 19 32.91 -6.42 -13.04
CA LEU A 19 31.84 -7.36 -12.68
C LEU A 19 31.49 -7.29 -11.19
N ALA A 20 32.46 -7.13 -10.29
CA ALA A 20 32.22 -6.96 -8.87
C ALA A 20 31.50 -5.62 -8.55
N ALA A 21 31.88 -4.53 -9.23
CA ALA A 21 31.21 -3.24 -9.09
C ALA A 21 29.77 -3.28 -9.65
N ALA A 22 29.57 -3.94 -10.79
CA ALA A 22 28.23 -4.17 -11.35
C ALA A 22 27.35 -5.01 -10.42
N ALA A 23 27.89 -6.10 -9.85
CA ALA A 23 27.18 -6.93 -8.88
C ALA A 23 26.81 -6.15 -7.60
N ALA A 24 27.74 -5.35 -7.05
CA ALA A 24 27.46 -4.51 -5.89
C ALA A 24 26.39 -3.44 -6.19
N MET A 25 26.43 -2.82 -7.38
CA MET A 25 25.40 -1.88 -7.82
C MET A 25 24.04 -2.55 -8.01
N ILE A 26 24.00 -3.79 -8.53
CA ILE A 26 22.77 -4.61 -8.63
C ILE A 26 22.23 -4.95 -7.22
N CYS A 27 23.08 -5.30 -6.26
CA CYS A 27 22.66 -5.54 -4.88
C CYS A 27 22.07 -4.28 -4.19
N LEU A 28 22.49 -3.07 -4.59
CA LEU A 28 21.93 -1.81 -4.10
C LEU A 28 20.62 -1.40 -4.81
N LEU A 29 20.25 -2.08 -5.90
CA LEU A 29 18.97 -1.90 -6.61
C LEU A 29 17.88 -2.87 -6.13
N VAL A 30 18.21 -3.81 -5.22
CA VAL A 30 17.21 -4.63 -4.53
C VAL A 30 16.60 -3.78 -3.42
N GLY A 31 15.66 -2.91 -3.81
CA GLY A 31 15.05 -1.95 -2.91
C GLY A 31 14.38 -2.61 -1.72
N SER A 32 14.81 -2.24 -0.52
CA SER A 32 13.98 -2.36 0.68
C SER A 32 12.67 -1.61 0.43
N ALA A 33 11.53 -2.25 0.67
CA ALA A 33 10.24 -1.58 0.66
C ALA A 33 10.24 -0.50 1.75
N ALA A 34 10.43 0.75 1.36
CA ALA A 34 10.27 1.88 2.26
C ALA A 34 8.76 2.11 2.45
N ALA A 35 8.32 2.15 3.70
CA ALA A 35 6.97 2.59 4.03
C ALA A 35 6.74 3.98 3.43
N GLN A 36 5.76 4.10 2.53
CA GLN A 36 5.39 5.38 1.91
C GLN A 36 4.60 6.22 2.93
N GLN A 37 4.79 7.54 2.92
CA GLN A 37 4.15 8.47 3.85
C GLN A 37 3.99 9.85 3.22
N ALA A 38 3.00 10.64 3.66
CA ALA A 38 2.90 12.07 3.36
C ALA A 38 2.18 12.83 4.48
N SER A 39 2.29 14.16 4.46
CA SER A 39 1.75 15.05 5.49
C SER A 39 0.83 16.12 4.91
N GLY A 40 -0.13 16.60 5.71
CA GLY A 40 -1.02 17.72 5.39
C GLY A 40 -2.00 17.44 4.25
N VAL A 41 -2.43 16.19 4.09
CA VAL A 41 -3.32 15.78 2.99
C VAL A 41 -4.78 15.93 3.42
N VAL A 42 -5.70 16.14 2.47
CA VAL A 42 -7.14 16.23 2.75
C VAL A 42 -7.74 14.83 2.84
N ALA A 43 -8.43 14.49 3.92
CA ALA A 43 -9.28 13.31 4.01
C ALA A 43 -10.76 13.70 3.96
N MET A 44 -11.50 13.09 3.05
CA MET A 44 -12.97 13.14 2.98
C MET A 44 -13.55 11.83 3.51
N TYR A 45 -14.87 11.69 3.47
CA TYR A 45 -15.54 10.44 3.82
C TYR A 45 -16.55 10.00 2.75
N ASN A 46 -16.61 8.68 2.57
CA ASN A 46 -17.58 7.99 1.74
C ASN A 46 -18.37 6.99 2.61
N GLN A 47 -19.55 6.61 2.15
CA GLN A 47 -20.48 5.74 2.88
C GLN A 47 -20.39 4.29 2.38
N TYR A 48 -19.19 3.69 2.42
CA TYR A 48 -19.00 2.28 2.06
C TYR A 48 -19.82 1.36 2.97
N ASN A 49 -19.97 1.71 4.26
CA ASN A 49 -20.75 0.98 5.25
C ASN A 49 -20.48 -0.53 5.22
N PRO A 50 -19.21 -0.99 5.29
CA PRO A 50 -18.82 -2.36 4.95
C PRO A 50 -19.61 -3.43 5.72
N ALA A 51 -19.93 -3.18 7.00
CA ALA A 51 -20.76 -4.08 7.80
C ALA A 51 -22.20 -4.28 7.29
N GLN A 52 -22.78 -3.30 6.58
CA GLN A 52 -24.13 -3.40 5.99
C GLN A 52 -24.14 -4.17 4.67
N VAL A 53 -23.02 -4.18 3.95
CA VAL A 53 -22.83 -4.92 2.68
C VAL A 53 -22.09 -6.25 2.88
N GLU A 54 -22.10 -6.81 4.10
CA GLU A 54 -21.42 -8.07 4.46
C GLU A 54 -19.92 -8.09 4.09
N TRP A 55 -19.30 -6.90 4.08
CA TRP A 55 -17.93 -6.64 3.67
C TRP A 55 -17.64 -7.03 2.21
N ASP A 56 -18.65 -7.10 1.35
CA ASP A 56 -18.53 -7.38 -0.08
C ASP A 56 -18.05 -6.10 -0.83
N LEU A 57 -16.82 -6.16 -1.35
CA LEU A 57 -16.22 -5.04 -2.09
C LEU A 57 -16.98 -4.75 -3.39
N GLY A 58 -17.55 -5.76 -4.04
CA GLY A 58 -18.35 -5.61 -5.25
C GLY A 58 -19.69 -4.95 -4.99
N ALA A 59 -20.34 -5.29 -3.87
CA ALA A 59 -21.57 -4.62 -3.42
C ALA A 59 -21.34 -3.15 -3.04
N ALA A 60 -20.15 -2.82 -2.51
CA ALA A 60 -19.74 -1.44 -2.25
C ALA A 60 -19.29 -0.67 -3.52
N GLY A 61 -19.14 -1.35 -4.66
CA GLY A 61 -18.62 -0.76 -5.90
C GLY A 61 -17.13 -0.39 -5.85
N ALA A 62 -16.38 -0.94 -4.89
CA ALA A 62 -15.00 -0.59 -4.63
C ALA A 62 -14.07 -1.10 -5.74
N PHE A 63 -13.14 -0.26 -6.22
CA PHE A 63 -12.27 -0.56 -7.36
C PHE A 63 -11.47 -1.87 -7.21
N CYS A 64 -10.97 -2.16 -6.01
CA CYS A 64 -10.19 -3.38 -5.75
C CYS A 64 -11.03 -4.66 -5.78
N ALA A 65 -12.36 -4.60 -5.87
CA ALA A 65 -13.24 -5.78 -5.97
C ALA A 65 -12.83 -6.73 -7.11
N THR A 66 -12.24 -6.21 -8.19
CA THR A 66 -11.72 -7.00 -9.32
C THR A 66 -10.68 -8.05 -8.91
N TRP A 67 -9.97 -7.84 -7.80
CA TRP A 67 -8.89 -8.70 -7.31
C TRP A 67 -9.16 -9.25 -5.90
N ASP A 68 -9.78 -8.44 -5.03
CA ASP A 68 -9.86 -8.72 -3.59
C ASP A 68 -11.26 -9.14 -3.09
N ALA A 69 -12.30 -9.16 -3.95
CA ALA A 69 -13.66 -9.52 -3.51
C ALA A 69 -13.78 -10.95 -2.98
N GLU A 70 -12.98 -11.89 -3.51
CA GLU A 70 -12.97 -13.29 -3.07
C GLU A 70 -12.08 -13.54 -1.83
N MET A 71 -11.40 -12.51 -1.30
CA MET A 71 -10.58 -12.66 -0.10
C MET A 71 -11.41 -13.14 1.12
N PRO A 72 -10.82 -13.91 2.05
CA PRO A 72 -11.54 -14.42 3.21
C PRO A 72 -12.25 -13.32 4.00
N LEU A 73 -13.44 -13.60 4.53
CA LEU A 73 -14.21 -12.59 5.28
C LEU A 73 -13.41 -11.97 6.42
N ALA A 74 -12.60 -12.78 7.14
CA ALA A 74 -11.72 -12.30 8.20
C ALA A 74 -10.65 -11.29 7.71
N TRP A 75 -10.15 -11.45 6.47
CA TRP A 75 -9.20 -10.51 5.85
C TRP A 75 -9.90 -9.19 5.48
N ARG A 76 -11.10 -9.29 4.90
CA ARG A 76 -11.94 -8.13 4.52
C ARG A 76 -12.38 -7.32 5.74
N GLN A 77 -12.57 -8.00 6.89
CA GLN A 77 -12.96 -7.44 8.20
C GLN A 77 -11.80 -6.94 9.08
N CYS A 78 -10.55 -7.20 8.70
CA CYS A 78 -9.40 -6.98 9.60
C CYS A 78 -9.19 -5.49 9.96
N TYR A 79 -9.51 -4.60 9.02
CA TYR A 79 -9.34 -3.15 9.13
C TYR A 79 -10.55 -2.41 8.56
N GLY A 80 -10.76 -1.15 8.96
CA GLY A 80 -11.71 -0.26 8.31
C GLY A 80 -11.36 -0.03 6.83
N TRP A 81 -12.30 0.48 6.03
CA TRP A 81 -12.09 0.63 4.58
C TRP A 81 -11.76 2.08 4.20
N THR A 82 -10.96 2.25 3.14
CA THR A 82 -10.65 3.57 2.56
C THR A 82 -10.30 3.49 1.07
N ALA A 83 -10.61 4.56 0.33
CA ALA A 83 -9.97 4.90 -0.95
C ALA A 83 -8.75 5.79 -0.72
N PHE A 84 -7.63 5.48 -1.39
CA PHE A 84 -6.33 6.02 -0.99
C PHE A 84 -5.75 7.14 -1.88
N CYS A 85 -5.44 8.29 -1.25
CA CYS A 85 -4.16 9.02 -1.39
C CYS A 85 -3.49 9.41 -0.03
N GLY A 86 -4.02 8.93 1.12
CA GLY A 86 -3.55 9.04 2.54
C GLY A 86 -3.77 10.40 3.23
N GLY A 87 -4.01 10.59 4.55
CA GLY A 87 -4.40 9.74 5.71
C GLY A 87 -3.83 10.25 7.06
N ASP A 88 -4.33 9.83 8.24
CA ASP A 88 -3.73 9.93 9.62
C ASP A 88 -4.45 8.93 10.55
N GLN A 89 -4.05 8.81 11.82
CA GLN A 89 -4.11 7.58 12.63
C GLN A 89 -5.48 6.94 12.92
N ALA A 90 -5.99 6.23 11.93
CA ALA A 90 -6.64 4.92 12.08
C ALA A 90 -5.99 3.92 11.10
N THR A 91 -5.99 2.62 11.40
CA THR A 91 -5.51 1.60 10.44
C THR A 91 -6.67 1.15 9.55
N ALA A 92 -6.63 1.57 8.29
CA ALA A 92 -7.62 1.22 7.27
C ALA A 92 -6.95 0.52 6.08
N ARG A 93 -7.65 -0.45 5.48
CA ARG A 93 -7.22 -1.12 4.25
C ARG A 93 -7.68 -0.31 3.04
N VAL A 94 -6.76 -0.10 2.11
CA VAL A 94 -7.05 0.47 0.79
C VAL A 94 -7.86 -0.53 -0.03
N VAL A 95 -9.10 -0.19 -0.36
CA VAL A 95 -10.02 -1.05 -1.14
C VAL A 95 -10.55 -0.39 -2.41
N ASP A 96 -10.28 0.90 -2.60
CA ASP A 96 -10.86 1.71 -3.66
C ASP A 96 -9.92 2.84 -4.11
N GLU A 97 -10.22 3.51 -5.23
CA GLU A 97 -9.47 4.65 -5.76
C GLU A 97 -10.28 5.95 -5.75
N CYS A 98 -9.62 7.08 -5.47
CA CYS A 98 -10.26 8.40 -5.46
C CYS A 98 -9.50 9.41 -6.33
N HIS A 99 -10.24 10.36 -6.90
CA HIS A 99 -9.73 11.31 -7.89
C HIS A 99 -9.52 12.73 -7.32
N ASN A 100 -9.62 12.89 -6.00
CA ASN A 100 -9.51 14.17 -5.28
C ASN A 100 -8.07 14.49 -4.80
N GLY A 101 -7.12 13.56 -4.94
CA GLY A 101 -5.74 13.73 -4.46
C GLY A 101 -5.60 13.68 -2.94
N GLY A 102 -6.55 13.05 -2.25
CA GLY A 102 -6.60 12.89 -0.80
C GLY A 102 -7.14 11.53 -0.37
N LEU A 103 -7.57 11.35 0.88
CA LEU A 103 -8.35 10.15 1.24
C LEU A 103 -9.82 10.30 0.94
N ASP A 104 -10.45 9.14 0.73
CA ASP A 104 -11.84 8.92 1.10
C ASP A 104 -11.89 7.80 2.16
N LEU A 105 -12.17 8.15 3.41
CA LEU A 105 -12.33 7.19 4.50
C LEU A 105 -13.75 6.62 4.47
N ASP A 106 -13.98 5.38 4.90
CA ASP A 106 -15.34 5.01 5.31
C ASP A 106 -15.79 5.93 6.46
N ALA A 107 -17.07 6.33 6.45
CA ALA A 107 -17.63 7.26 7.42
C ALA A 107 -17.45 6.82 8.88
N ALA A 108 -17.37 5.51 9.17
CA ALA A 108 -17.03 5.03 10.51
C ALA A 108 -15.57 5.37 10.89
N VAL A 109 -14.62 5.10 9.99
CA VAL A 109 -13.19 5.39 10.19
C VAL A 109 -12.94 6.90 10.29
N PHE A 110 -13.61 7.71 9.46
CA PHE A 110 -13.56 9.17 9.57
C PHE A 110 -14.04 9.63 10.95
N GLY A 111 -15.15 9.08 11.45
CA GLY A 111 -15.71 9.40 12.76
C GLY A 111 -14.86 8.93 13.95
N GLU A 112 -13.95 7.97 13.78
CA GLU A 112 -12.97 7.59 14.80
C GLU A 112 -11.89 8.65 15.00
N ILE A 113 -11.48 9.34 13.94
CA ILE A 113 -10.41 10.36 13.99
C ILE A 113 -10.94 11.80 14.12
N ASP A 114 -12.17 12.09 13.69
CA ASP A 114 -12.86 13.39 13.84
C ASP A 114 -13.39 13.63 15.26
N THR A 115 -12.50 13.54 16.26
CA THR A 115 -12.88 13.51 17.69
C THR A 115 -13.51 14.79 18.23
N ASP A 116 -13.36 15.93 17.55
CA ASP A 116 -14.01 17.20 17.89
C ASP A 116 -15.20 17.56 16.97
N GLY A 117 -15.46 16.75 15.94
CA GLY A 117 -16.51 16.98 14.94
C GLY A 117 -16.24 18.12 13.97
N ALA A 118 -15.04 18.72 14.00
CA ALA A 118 -14.70 19.83 13.11
C ALA A 118 -14.59 19.36 11.66
N GLY A 119 -14.05 18.16 11.42
CA GLY A 119 -13.88 17.56 10.11
C GLY A 119 -15.21 17.31 9.40
N ALA A 120 -16.20 16.75 10.11
CA ALA A 120 -17.55 16.56 9.60
C ALA A 120 -18.26 17.89 9.33
N ALA A 121 -17.98 18.94 10.12
CA ALA A 121 -18.50 20.28 9.90
C ALA A 121 -17.86 21.00 8.69
N SER A 122 -16.57 20.75 8.39
CA SER A 122 -15.88 21.23 7.17
C SER A 122 -16.03 20.30 5.96
N GLY A 123 -16.58 19.10 6.12
CA GLY A 123 -16.65 18.05 5.10
C GLY A 123 -15.31 17.38 4.77
N SER A 124 -14.26 17.66 5.56
CA SER A 124 -12.93 17.04 5.42
C SER A 124 -12.03 17.33 6.62
N LEU A 125 -11.05 16.45 6.84
CA LEU A 125 -9.93 16.58 7.78
C LEU A 125 -8.62 16.89 7.04
N VAL A 126 -7.60 17.36 7.75
CA VAL A 126 -6.21 17.48 7.26
C VAL A 126 -5.31 16.56 8.09
N VAL A 127 -4.52 15.71 7.42
CA VAL A 127 -4.05 14.43 7.98
C VAL A 127 -2.62 14.02 7.49
N ASP A 128 -1.80 13.39 8.35
CA ASP A 128 -0.47 12.81 8.06
C ASP A 128 -0.41 11.26 8.10
N TYR A 129 -0.03 10.57 7.00
CA TYR A 129 -0.14 9.10 6.89
C TYR A 129 1.17 8.35 6.75
N GLN A 130 1.11 7.04 7.02
CA GLN A 130 2.13 6.07 6.67
C GLN A 130 1.49 4.73 6.25
N PHE A 131 2.01 4.10 5.19
CA PHE A 131 1.69 2.71 4.86
C PHE A 131 2.35 1.74 5.86
N VAL A 132 1.58 0.76 6.33
CA VAL A 132 2.04 -0.29 7.24
C VAL A 132 1.75 -1.67 6.66
N ASP A 133 2.58 -2.66 6.99
CA ASP A 133 2.30 -4.05 6.63
C ASP A 133 1.02 -4.53 7.35
N CYS A 134 0.08 -5.09 6.59
CA CYS A 134 -1.20 -5.58 7.12
C CYS A 134 -1.07 -6.88 7.95
N GLN A 135 0.10 -7.54 7.93
CA GLN A 135 0.39 -8.78 8.67
C GLN A 135 -0.61 -9.93 8.41
N ASP A 136 -1.17 -9.98 7.20
CA ASP A 136 -2.15 -10.96 6.72
C ASP A 136 -1.54 -12.35 6.38
#